data_AF-A0AAX4K3U8-F1
#
_entry.id   AF-A0AAX4K3U8-F1
#
_cell.length_a   1.000
_cell.length_b   1.000
_cell.length_c   1.000
_cell.angle_alpha   90.00
_cell.angle_beta   90.00
_cell.angle_gamma   90.00
#
_symmetry.space_group_name_H-M   'P 1'
#
loop_
_entity.id
_entity.type
_entity.pdbx_description
1 polymer ?
#
loop_
_entity_poly.entity_id
_entity_poly.type
_entity_poly.pdbx_seq_one_letter_code
_entity_poly.pdbx_strand_id
1 'polypeptide(L)' 'MTPITWTCEELLRGGSSKPYALIIVNQPIRPDLLNKVWKAASIRLCADGGANRLFDLDEAKECSER' A
#
# COMPACT_ATOMS: atom_id res chain seq x y z
N MET A 1 -10.01 10.33 -30.92
CA MET A 1 -9.71 9.25 -29.95
C MET A 1 -8.75 9.86 -28.93
N THR A 2 -9.22 10.20 -27.73
CA THR A 2 -8.35 10.77 -26.69
C THR A 2 -7.50 9.66 -26.07
N PRO A 3 -6.17 9.81 -25.96
CA PRO A 3 -5.33 8.80 -25.34
C PRO A 3 -5.73 8.63 -23.86
N ILE A 4 -5.80 7.39 -23.41
CA ILE A 4 -6.04 7.08 -22.01
C ILE A 4 -4.69 7.22 -21.30
N THR A 5 -4.49 8.32 -20.58
CA THR A 5 -3.30 8.49 -19.74
C THR A 5 -3.51 7.76 -18.42
N TRP A 6 -2.59 6.85 -18.10
CA TRP A 6 -2.55 6.17 -16.81
C TRP A 6 -1.45 6.77 -15.94
N THR A 7 -1.75 7.04 -14.66
CA THR A 7 -0.81 7.61 -13.69
C THR A 7 -1.00 6.97 -12.32
N CYS A 8 0.07 6.90 -11.53
CA CYS A 8 0.06 6.48 -10.12
C CYS A 8 -0.07 7.65 -9.15
N GLU A 9 -0.19 8.89 -9.64
CA GLU A 9 -0.05 10.11 -8.82
C GLU A 9 -1.07 10.15 -7.66
N GLU A 10 -2.32 9.80 -7.94
CA GLU A 10 -3.37 9.77 -6.93
C GLU A 10 -3.03 8.75 -5.82
N LEU A 11 -2.61 7.54 -6.22
CA LEU A 11 -2.23 6.45 -5.32
C LEU A 11 -1.08 6.87 -4.39
N LEU A 12 -0.07 7.54 -4.94
CA LEU A 12 1.08 8.07 -4.17
C LEU A 12 0.71 9.25 -3.27
N ARG A 13 -0.40 9.94 -3.55
CA ARG A 13 -0.98 10.98 -2.69
C ARG A 13 -1.99 10.41 -1.67
N GLY A 14 -2.32 9.12 -1.75
CA GLY A 14 -3.32 8.47 -0.91
C GLY A 14 -4.77 8.70 -1.35
N GLY A 15 -4.96 9.17 -2.58
CA GLY A 15 -6.26 9.30 -3.25
C GLY A 15 -6.51 8.18 -4.25
N SER A 16 -7.77 8.00 -4.64
CA SER A 16 -8.16 6.97 -5.59
C SER A 16 -9.43 7.36 -6.36
N SER A 17 -9.31 7.78 -7.61
CA SER A 17 -10.48 7.98 -8.49
C SER A 17 -11.01 6.67 -9.12
N LYS A 18 -10.20 5.61 -9.08
CA LYS A 18 -10.48 4.29 -9.67
C LYS A 18 -10.27 3.18 -8.64
N PRO A 19 -10.87 1.99 -8.79
CA PRO A 19 -10.57 0.88 -7.90
C PRO A 19 -9.15 0.36 -8.16
N TYR A 20 -8.31 0.31 -7.13
CA TYR A 20 -6.97 -0.28 -7.19
C TYR A 20 -6.83 -1.48 -6.26
N ALA A 21 -5.97 -2.41 -6.67
CA ALA A 21 -5.50 -3.51 -5.82
C ALA A 21 -4.07 -3.23 -5.36
N LEU A 22 -3.79 -3.48 -4.09
CA LEU A 22 -2.47 -3.45 -3.48
C LEU A 22 -1.97 -4.89 -3.31
N ILE A 23 -0.80 -5.20 -3.86
CA ILE A 23 -0.12 -6.47 -3.65
C ILE A 23 1.16 -6.21 -2.87
N ILE A 24 1.25 -6.78 -1.68
CA ILE A 24 2.40 -6.67 -0.79
C ILE A 24 3.26 -7.91 -0.98
N VAL A 25 4.51 -7.71 -1.41
CA VAL A 25 5.48 -8.77 -1.64
C VAL A 25 6.47 -8.84 -0.47
N ASN A 26 7.25 -9.94 -0.39
CA ASN A 26 8.29 -10.15 0.62
C ASN A 26 9.53 -9.26 0.39
N GLN A 27 9.35 -7.95 0.43
CA GLN A 27 10.39 -6.93 0.30
C GLN A 27 10.27 -5.92 1.45
N PRO A 28 11.35 -5.20 1.80
CA PRO A 28 11.27 -4.12 2.78
C PRO A 28 10.19 -3.11 2.40
N ILE A 29 9.29 -2.82 3.35
CA ILE A 29 8.14 -1.94 3.11
C ILE A 29 8.44 -0.56 3.68
N ARG A 30 8.17 0.48 2.90
CA ARG A 30 8.20 1.88 3.33
C ARG A 30 6.90 2.26 4.05
N PRO A 31 6.90 2.58 5.36
CA PRO A 31 5.67 2.83 6.12
C PRO A 31 4.86 4.03 5.62
N ASP A 32 5.54 5.10 5.21
CA ASP A 32 4.91 6.32 4.68
C ASP A 32 4.12 6.06 3.39
N LEU A 33 4.68 5.23 2.51
CA LEU A 33 4.04 4.83 1.26
C LEU A 33 2.92 3.84 1.54
N LEU A 34 3.17 2.83 2.37
CA LEU A 34 2.19 1.82 2.76
C LEU A 34 0.90 2.47 3.25
N ASN A 35 0.98 3.43 4.16
CA ASN A 35 -0.20 4.12 4.69
C ASN A 35 -1.03 4.83 3.60
N LYS A 36 -0.38 5.42 2.59
CA LYS A 36 -1.07 6.11 1.49
C LYS A 36 -1.75 5.13 0.56
N VAL A 37 -1.00 4.12 0.08
CA VAL A 37 -1.52 3.14 -0.87
C VAL A 37 -2.55 2.21 -0.24
N TRP A 38 -2.43 1.93 1.07
CA TRP A 38 -3.41 1.15 1.82
C TRP A 38 -4.78 1.82 1.87
N LYS A 39 -4.81 3.15 2.08
CA LYS A 39 -6.04 3.97 2.06
C LYS A 39 -6.64 4.06 0.66
N ALA A 40 -5.79 4.17 -0.37
CA ALA A 40 -6.23 4.27 -1.76
C ALA A 40 -6.73 2.93 -2.34
N ALA A 41 -6.17 1.80 -1.89
CA ALA A 41 -6.51 0.49 -2.46
C ALA A 41 -7.83 -0.07 -1.91
N SER A 42 -8.66 -0.58 -2.82
CA SER A 42 -9.92 -1.25 -2.52
C SER A 42 -9.71 -2.70 -2.10
N ILE A 43 -8.69 -3.36 -2.65
CA ILE A 43 -8.30 -4.74 -2.34
C ILE A 43 -6.86 -4.73 -1.87
N ARG A 44 -6.54 -5.48 -0.80
CA ARG A 44 -5.17 -5.69 -0.33
C ARG A 44 -4.87 -7.19 -0.29
N LEU A 45 -3.79 -7.58 -0.94
CA LEU A 45 -3.32 -8.96 -1.01
C LEU A 45 -1.86 -9.00 -0.56
N CYS A 46 -1.49 -10.06 0.13
CA CYS A 46 -0.09 -10.35 0.46
C CYS A 46 0.36 -11.58 -0.33
N ALA A 47 1.55 -11.52 -0.91
CA ALA A 47 2.17 -12.62 -1.63
C ALA A 47 3.38 -13.13 -0.85
N ASP A 48 3.42 -14.45 -0.62
CA ASP A 48 4.50 -15.13 0.09
C ASP A 48 4.78 -14.44 1.46
N GLY A 49 6.04 -14.17 1.82
CA GLY A 49 6.42 -13.50 3.06
C GLY A 49 6.00 -12.02 3.18
N GLY A 50 5.25 -11.47 2.22
CA GLY A 50 4.74 -10.09 2.31
C GLY A 50 3.82 -9.86 3.52
N ALA A 51 3.09 -10.89 3.96
CA ALA A 51 2.27 -10.82 5.17
C ALA A 51 3.13 -10.68 6.43
N ASN A 52 4.26 -11.40 6.51
CA ASN A 52 5.20 -11.30 7.64
C ASN A 52 5.77 -9.88 7.72
N ARG A 53 6.16 -9.30 6.58
CA ARG A 53 6.66 -7.92 6.53
C ARG A 53 5.63 -6.88 6.95
N LEU A 54 4.36 -7.12 6.63
CA LEU A 54 3.27 -6.26 7.06
C LEU A 54 3.05 -6.37 8.57
N PHE A 55 3.08 -7.58 9.12
CA PHE A 55 2.93 -7.83 10.55
C PHE A 55 4.06 -7.20 11.37
N ASP A 56 5.32 -7.39 10.95
CA ASP A 56 6.48 -6.79 11.61
C ASP A 56 6.36 -5.25 11.73
N LEU A 57 5.78 -4.60 10.72
CA LEU A 57 5.56 -3.16 10.72
C LEU A 57 4.43 -2.71 11.64
N ASP A 58 3.41 -3.53 11.84
CA ASP A 58 2.26 -3.21 12.69
C ASP A 58 2.67 -3.30 14.18
N GLU A 59 3.35 -4.39 14.55
CA GLU A 59 3.94 -4.56 15.89
C GLU A 59 4.91 -3.42 16.26
N ALA A 60 5.73 -2.98 15.29
CA ALA A 60 6.65 -1.88 15.50
C ALA A 60 5.93 -0.54 15.77
N LYS A 61 4.74 -0.32 15.21
CA LYS A 61 3.92 0.86 15.52
C LYS A 61 3.33 0.77 16.92
N GLU A 62 2.75 -0.36 17.28
CA GLU A 62 2.15 -0.55 18.62
C GLU A 62 3.18 -0.37 19.74
N CYS A 63 4.43 -0.80 19.54
CA CYS A 63 5.50 -0.62 20.52
C CYS A 63 5.99 0.84 20.63
N SER A 64 5.86 1.64 19.56
CA SER A 64 6.20 3.07 19.55
C SER A 64 5.13 3.95 20.21
N GLU A 65 3.89 3.47 20.27
CA GLU A 65 2.74 4.20 20.82
C GLU A 65 2.43 3.83 22.28
N ARG A 66 3.16 2.87 22.85
CA ARG A 66 3.16 2.50 24.27
C ARG A 66 4.32 3.16 25.02
#